data_AF-F4MXI9-F1
#
_entry.id   AF-F4MXI9-F1
#
_cell.length_a   1.000
_cell.length_b   1.000
_cell.length_c   1.000
_cell.angle_alpha   90.00
_cell.angle_beta   90.00
_cell.angle_gamma   90.00
#
_symmetry.space_group_name_H-M   'P 1'
#
loop_
_entity.id
_entity.type
_entity.pdbx_description
1 polymer ?
#
loop_
_entity_poly.entity_id
_entity_poly.type
_entity_poly.pdbx_seq_one_letter_code
_entity_poly.pdbx_strand_id
1 'polypeptide(L)'
;MPYLTATENVVIPALYTAMTATERHERAVYLLRRLGLGQHLLHKPAQLSGGQQQRVSIARALMNGAGIILADEPTGALDRSSGQELMGILHGLHQSGHTIIIVTHDRNIANQAQRIIEISDGEIIADLTNEAIDTSAIQAALPAPVATGRPHWWVSVREAIKMAWRALLGHRIRALLSMLGIIIGISSVVSSMAVGEGARQEILNEISQLGTSNLDIRPGLGWDKPRPDFERALSQADIELLSQQPYVDSLSPVVSKIVAAVRGDKQVMVSLSGVSHGFFQVKGLNFSVGDGFTQSHVTAREPVVILQPELSDTLFAAGQNPLGEIVQLDGIPLRVIGVAKRGGSSFGGLLAAWMPYTSLTERISGDIPQESITVRVREGYNLNNVQRDVESCWKVPTVSAIFHSEQ
;
A
#
# COMPACT_ATOMS: atom_id res chain seq x y z
N MET A 1 -26.74 -21.13 -21.04
CA MET A 1 -26.15 -20.43 -19.89
C MET A 1 -27.26 -19.82 -19.04
N PRO A 2 -27.31 -20.14 -17.74
CA PRO A 2 -28.43 -19.80 -16.85
C PRO A 2 -28.60 -18.29 -16.58
N TYR A 3 -27.53 -17.51 -16.68
CA TYR A 3 -27.54 -16.07 -16.42
C TYR A 3 -27.75 -15.20 -17.67
N LEU A 4 -27.72 -15.80 -18.86
CA LEU A 4 -27.95 -15.11 -20.15
C LEU A 4 -29.42 -15.20 -20.55
N THR A 5 -29.90 -14.21 -21.29
CA THR A 5 -31.24 -14.20 -21.90
C THR A 5 -31.37 -15.20 -23.05
N ALA A 6 -32.58 -15.48 -23.52
CA ALA A 6 -32.83 -16.34 -24.68
C ALA A 6 -32.05 -15.87 -25.91
N THR A 7 -32.14 -14.58 -26.25
CA THR A 7 -31.39 -13.99 -27.38
C THR A 7 -29.88 -14.14 -27.21
N GLU A 8 -29.35 -13.86 -26.02
CA GLU A 8 -27.91 -13.98 -25.76
C GLU A 8 -27.41 -15.43 -25.85
N ASN A 9 -28.21 -16.40 -25.40
CA ASN A 9 -27.89 -17.82 -25.54
C ASN A 9 -27.81 -18.26 -27.00
N VAL A 10 -28.70 -17.75 -27.85
CA VAL A 10 -28.70 -18.04 -29.29
C VAL A 10 -27.49 -17.42 -29.99
N VAL A 11 -27.03 -16.25 -29.55
CA VAL A 11 -25.88 -15.55 -30.15
C VAL A 11 -24.54 -16.25 -29.89
N ILE A 12 -24.40 -17.05 -28.83
CA ILE A 12 -23.10 -17.62 -28.40
C ILE A 12 -22.28 -18.24 -29.54
N PRO A 13 -22.83 -19.12 -30.40
CA PRO A 13 -22.04 -19.75 -31.47
C PRO A 13 -21.51 -18.75 -32.49
N ALA A 14 -22.23 -17.64 -32.71
CA ALA A 14 -21.81 -16.58 -33.60
C ALA A 14 -20.80 -15.61 -32.95
N LEU A 15 -20.50 -15.74 -31.65
CA LEU A 15 -19.38 -15.02 -31.03
C LEU A 15 -18.03 -15.43 -31.61
N TYR A 16 -17.96 -16.65 -32.14
CA TYR A 16 -16.75 -17.23 -32.74
C TYR A 16 -16.68 -17.06 -34.26
N THR A 17 -17.63 -16.34 -34.86
CA THR A 17 -17.67 -16.02 -36.28
C THR A 17 -17.46 -14.53 -36.52
N ALA A 18 -17.21 -14.15 -37.77
CA ALA A 18 -16.99 -12.77 -38.20
C ALA A 18 -18.27 -11.92 -38.24
N MET A 19 -19.43 -12.47 -37.86
CA MET A 19 -20.69 -11.74 -37.80
C MET A 19 -20.60 -10.55 -36.83
N THR A 20 -21.10 -9.39 -37.26
CA THR A 20 -21.14 -8.19 -36.44
C THR A 20 -22.14 -8.32 -35.29
N ALA A 21 -22.02 -7.49 -34.26
CA ALA A 21 -22.95 -7.53 -33.12
C ALA A 21 -24.41 -7.33 -33.53
N THR A 22 -24.66 -6.42 -34.48
CA THR A 22 -25.99 -6.11 -35.02
C THR A 22 -26.56 -7.30 -35.78
N GLU A 23 -25.82 -7.87 -36.73
CA GLU A 23 -26.25 -9.03 -37.52
C GLU A 23 -26.56 -10.24 -36.65
N ARG A 24 -25.74 -10.49 -35.61
CA ARG A 24 -25.97 -11.59 -34.68
C ARG A 24 -27.26 -11.39 -33.89
N HIS A 25 -27.51 -10.17 -33.43
CA HIS A 25 -28.71 -9.86 -32.67
C HIS A 25 -29.97 -10.00 -33.53
N GLU A 26 -29.98 -9.39 -34.71
CA GLU A 26 -31.11 -9.46 -35.65
C GLU A 26 -31.42 -10.90 -36.06
N ARG A 27 -30.39 -11.69 -36.39
CA ARG A 27 -30.55 -13.11 -36.73
C ARG A 27 -31.08 -13.92 -35.54
N ALA A 28 -30.56 -13.69 -34.33
CA ALA A 28 -31.04 -14.39 -33.14
C ALA A 28 -32.52 -14.08 -32.86
N VAL A 29 -32.93 -12.82 -32.98
CA VAL A 29 -34.34 -12.41 -32.83
C VAL A 29 -35.22 -13.03 -33.91
N TYR A 30 -34.75 -13.06 -35.17
CA TYR A 30 -35.46 -13.71 -36.27
C TYR A 30 -35.69 -15.20 -36.01
N LEU A 31 -34.64 -15.93 -35.61
CA LEU A 31 -34.72 -17.37 -35.30
C LEU A 31 -35.67 -17.63 -34.13
N LEU A 32 -35.57 -16.84 -33.06
CA LEU A 32 -36.46 -16.99 -31.90
C LEU A 32 -37.92 -16.69 -32.26
N ARG A 33 -38.20 -15.67 -33.08
CA ARG A 33 -39.57 -15.40 -33.57
C ARG A 33 -40.11 -16.53 -34.43
N ARG A 34 -39.31 -17.08 -35.34
CA ARG A 34 -39.71 -18.22 -36.19
C ARG A 34 -40.07 -19.46 -35.36
N LEU A 35 -39.43 -19.62 -34.20
CA LEU A 35 -39.68 -20.72 -33.26
C LEU A 35 -40.77 -20.40 -32.22
N GLY A 36 -41.52 -19.30 -32.39
CA GLY A 36 -42.62 -18.93 -31.49
C GLY A 36 -42.19 -18.29 -30.16
N LEU A 37 -40.93 -17.90 -30.02
CA LEU A 37 -40.35 -17.30 -28.80
C LEU A 37 -40.23 -15.77 -28.87
N GLY A 38 -40.97 -15.11 -29.76
CA GLY A 38 -40.88 -13.67 -29.99
C GLY A 38 -41.18 -12.79 -28.77
N GLN A 39 -42.01 -13.28 -27.83
CA GLN A 39 -42.35 -12.58 -26.59
C GLN A 39 -41.35 -12.86 -25.45
N HIS A 40 -40.46 -13.85 -25.61
CA HIS A 40 -39.59 -14.36 -24.55
C HIS A 40 -38.10 -14.05 -24.78
N LEU A 41 -37.80 -13.10 -25.66
CA LEU A 41 -36.42 -12.76 -26.07
C LEU A 41 -35.49 -12.43 -24.89
N LEU A 42 -36.03 -11.74 -23.87
CA LEU A 42 -35.29 -11.28 -22.70
C LEU A 42 -35.40 -12.23 -21.49
N HIS A 43 -36.16 -13.32 -21.61
CA HIS A 43 -36.29 -14.30 -20.53
C HIS A 43 -34.99 -15.07 -20.36
N LYS A 44 -34.61 -15.29 -19.10
CA LYS A 44 -33.52 -16.21 -18.74
C LYS A 44 -34.04 -17.64 -18.71
N PRO A 45 -33.18 -18.68 -18.82
CA PRO A 45 -33.59 -20.07 -18.81
C PRO A 45 -34.54 -20.45 -17.66
N ALA A 46 -34.32 -19.94 -16.44
CA ALA A 46 -35.18 -20.20 -15.30
C ALA A 46 -36.62 -19.64 -15.44
N GLN A 47 -36.86 -18.73 -16.39
CA GLN A 47 -38.15 -18.11 -16.69
C GLN A 47 -38.82 -18.73 -17.93
N LEU A 48 -38.23 -19.76 -18.52
CA LEU A 48 -38.73 -20.46 -19.70
C LEU A 48 -39.19 -21.87 -19.32
N SER A 49 -40.30 -22.34 -19.91
CA SER A 49 -40.69 -23.74 -19.80
C SER A 49 -39.66 -24.67 -20.46
N GLY A 50 -39.67 -25.97 -20.12
CA GLY A 50 -38.75 -26.94 -20.73
C GLY A 50 -38.79 -26.93 -22.26
N GLY A 51 -40.00 -26.91 -22.86
CA GLY A 51 -40.18 -26.81 -24.32
C GLY A 51 -39.69 -25.50 -24.91
N GLN A 52 -39.82 -24.40 -24.18
CA GLN A 52 -39.24 -23.12 -24.63
C GLN A 52 -37.72 -23.13 -24.56
N GLN A 53 -37.11 -23.69 -23.51
CA GLN A 53 -35.65 -23.84 -23.41
C GLN A 53 -35.09 -24.69 -24.55
N GLN A 54 -35.81 -25.74 -24.94
CA GLN A 54 -35.40 -26.61 -26.04
C GLN A 54 -35.46 -25.91 -27.39
N ARG A 55 -36.50 -25.11 -27.63
CA ARG A 55 -36.58 -24.22 -28.80
C ARG A 55 -35.46 -23.18 -28.82
N VAL A 56 -35.05 -22.63 -27.68
CA VAL A 56 -33.84 -21.78 -27.59
C VAL A 56 -32.59 -22.56 -28.00
N SER A 57 -32.48 -23.84 -27.63
CA SER A 57 -31.35 -24.69 -28.05
C SER A 57 -31.33 -24.94 -29.57
N ILE A 58 -32.50 -25.17 -30.19
CA ILE A 58 -32.62 -25.28 -31.66
C ILE A 58 -32.22 -23.97 -32.34
N ALA A 59 -32.72 -22.83 -31.85
CA ALA A 59 -32.34 -21.51 -32.36
C ALA A 59 -30.83 -21.31 -32.32
N ARG A 60 -30.19 -21.73 -31.22
CA ARG A 60 -28.73 -21.68 -31.04
C ARG A 60 -28.00 -22.57 -32.05
N ALA A 61 -28.49 -23.78 -32.34
CA ALA A 61 -27.88 -24.66 -33.36
C ALA A 61 -27.96 -24.04 -34.77
N LEU A 62 -29.08 -23.39 -35.10
CA LEU A 62 -29.31 -22.75 -36.40
C LEU A 62 -28.56 -21.42 -36.58
N MET A 63 -28.00 -20.86 -35.51
CA MET A 63 -27.39 -19.53 -35.50
C MET A 63 -26.32 -19.37 -36.59
N ASN A 64 -25.46 -20.38 -36.75
CA ASN A 64 -24.37 -20.38 -37.74
C ASN A 64 -24.78 -21.03 -39.08
N GLY A 65 -26.07 -21.25 -39.33
CA GLY A 65 -26.57 -21.86 -40.57
C GLY A 65 -26.26 -23.36 -40.66
N ALA A 66 -26.43 -24.10 -39.56
CA ALA A 66 -26.17 -25.53 -39.54
C ALA A 66 -27.02 -26.27 -40.58
N GLY A 67 -26.37 -26.95 -41.54
CA GLY A 67 -27.05 -27.83 -42.50
C GLY A 67 -27.46 -29.19 -41.91
N ILE A 68 -26.88 -29.57 -40.78
CA ILE A 68 -27.17 -30.81 -40.05
C ILE A 68 -27.55 -30.45 -38.60
N ILE A 69 -28.65 -31.02 -38.11
CA ILE A 69 -29.11 -30.90 -36.73
C ILE A 69 -29.06 -32.28 -36.10
N LEU A 70 -28.27 -32.42 -35.03
CA LEU A 70 -28.22 -33.62 -34.20
C LEU A 70 -29.08 -33.37 -32.96
N ALA A 71 -30.09 -34.21 -32.75
CA ALA A 71 -31.04 -34.10 -31.66
C ALA A 71 -31.01 -35.39 -30.82
N ASP A 72 -30.41 -35.31 -29.64
CA ASP A 72 -30.35 -36.41 -28.69
C ASP A 72 -31.56 -36.35 -27.75
N GLU A 73 -32.42 -37.36 -27.83
CA GLU A 73 -33.69 -37.50 -27.09
C GLU A 73 -34.50 -36.19 -26.97
N PRO A 74 -34.88 -35.57 -28.10
CA PRO A 74 -35.40 -34.22 -28.09
C PRO A 74 -36.75 -34.07 -27.38
N THR A 75 -37.46 -35.13 -27.05
CA THR A 75 -38.78 -35.05 -26.38
C THR A 75 -38.77 -35.63 -24.98
N GLY A 76 -37.68 -36.27 -24.52
CA GLY A 76 -37.66 -37.06 -23.29
C GLY A 76 -37.98 -36.26 -22.02
N ALA A 77 -37.76 -34.95 -22.03
CA ALA A 77 -38.03 -34.03 -20.92
C ALA A 77 -39.29 -33.16 -21.12
N LEU A 78 -40.11 -33.45 -22.14
CA LEU A 78 -41.27 -32.65 -22.52
C LEU A 78 -42.59 -33.39 -22.28
N ASP A 79 -43.64 -32.62 -21.99
CA ASP A 79 -45.01 -33.14 -22.06
C ASP A 79 -45.41 -33.44 -23.51
N ARG A 80 -46.46 -34.24 -23.71
CA ARG A 80 -46.90 -34.67 -25.05
C ARG A 80 -47.21 -33.50 -25.99
N SER A 81 -47.80 -32.42 -25.50
CA SER A 81 -48.17 -31.27 -26.34
C SER A 81 -46.93 -30.48 -26.78
N SER A 82 -46.00 -30.24 -25.85
CA SER A 82 -44.71 -29.60 -26.15
C SER A 82 -43.83 -30.46 -27.07
N GLY A 83 -43.85 -31.79 -26.89
CA GLY A 83 -43.12 -32.73 -27.73
C GLY A 83 -43.62 -32.73 -29.18
N GLN A 84 -44.94 -32.69 -29.39
CA GLN A 84 -45.54 -32.56 -30.73
C GLN A 84 -45.18 -31.23 -31.39
N GLU A 85 -45.23 -30.12 -30.64
CA GLU A 85 -44.83 -28.80 -31.15
C GLU A 85 -43.36 -28.79 -31.60
N LEU A 86 -42.48 -29.42 -30.82
CA LEU A 86 -41.06 -29.55 -31.16
C LEU A 86 -40.83 -30.39 -32.41
N MET A 87 -41.51 -31.53 -32.53
CA MET A 87 -41.42 -32.37 -33.72
C MET A 87 -41.93 -31.65 -34.97
N GLY A 88 -43.01 -30.87 -34.85
CA GLY A 88 -43.50 -30.01 -35.93
C GLY A 88 -42.46 -28.99 -36.42
N ILE A 89 -41.69 -28.40 -35.48
CA ILE A 89 -40.57 -27.51 -35.82
C ILE A 89 -39.47 -28.25 -36.57
N LEU A 90 -39.07 -29.44 -36.10
CA LEU A 90 -38.03 -30.24 -36.77
C LEU A 90 -38.48 -30.63 -38.17
N HIS A 91 -39.72 -31.08 -38.35
CA HIS A 91 -40.28 -31.36 -39.68
C HIS A 91 -40.24 -30.14 -40.60
N GLY A 92 -40.62 -28.96 -40.11
CA GLY A 92 -40.53 -27.72 -40.89
C GLY A 92 -39.10 -27.33 -41.28
N LEU A 93 -38.12 -27.57 -40.40
CA LEU A 93 -36.71 -27.36 -40.71
C LEU A 93 -36.20 -28.36 -41.76
N HIS A 94 -36.61 -29.63 -41.66
CA HIS A 94 -36.27 -30.64 -42.65
C HIS A 94 -36.83 -30.30 -44.03
N GLN A 95 -38.10 -29.88 -44.09
CA GLN A 95 -38.75 -29.38 -45.31
C GLN A 95 -38.04 -28.15 -45.91
N SER A 96 -37.36 -27.36 -45.07
CA SER A 96 -36.54 -26.22 -45.52
C SER A 96 -35.12 -26.61 -45.98
N GLY A 97 -34.83 -27.91 -46.09
CA GLY A 97 -33.57 -28.46 -46.62
C GLY A 97 -32.52 -28.80 -45.57
N HIS A 98 -32.88 -28.90 -44.29
CA HIS A 98 -31.93 -29.27 -43.23
C HIS A 98 -31.93 -30.79 -43.02
N THR A 99 -30.75 -31.38 -42.83
CA THR A 99 -30.63 -32.78 -42.43
C THR A 99 -30.84 -32.87 -40.92
N ILE A 100 -31.76 -33.72 -40.47
CA ILE A 100 -32.05 -33.90 -39.05
C ILE A 100 -31.78 -35.35 -38.69
N ILE A 101 -30.97 -35.55 -37.66
CA ILE A 101 -30.67 -36.87 -37.09
C ILE A 101 -31.18 -36.84 -35.66
N ILE A 102 -32.16 -37.69 -35.37
CA ILE A 102 -32.78 -37.82 -34.05
C ILE A 102 -32.34 -39.15 -33.46
N VAL A 103 -31.79 -39.11 -32.24
CA VAL A 103 -31.55 -40.30 -31.42
C VAL A 103 -32.73 -40.41 -30.46
N THR A 104 -33.46 -41.53 -30.50
CA THR A 104 -34.56 -41.76 -29.57
C THR A 104 -34.81 -43.24 -29.29
N HIS A 105 -35.24 -43.56 -28.06
CA HIS A 105 -35.80 -44.85 -27.69
C HIS A 105 -37.32 -44.94 -27.88
N ASP A 106 -38.02 -43.84 -28.17
CA ASP A 106 -39.47 -43.84 -28.41
C ASP A 106 -39.79 -44.18 -29.87
N ARG A 107 -40.38 -45.36 -30.08
CA ARG A 107 -40.81 -45.82 -31.41
C ARG A 107 -41.81 -44.88 -32.08
N ASN A 108 -42.65 -44.18 -31.32
CA ASN A 108 -43.63 -43.24 -31.90
C ASN A 108 -42.96 -42.03 -32.55
N ILE A 109 -41.77 -41.67 -32.07
CA ILE A 109 -40.98 -40.56 -32.62
C ILE A 109 -40.13 -41.05 -33.78
N ALA A 110 -39.48 -42.21 -33.63
CA ALA A 110 -38.74 -42.85 -34.71
C ALA A 110 -39.61 -43.06 -35.96
N ASN A 111 -40.86 -43.49 -35.79
CA ASN A 111 -41.82 -43.70 -36.88
C ASN A 111 -42.25 -42.40 -37.61
N GLN A 112 -41.90 -41.22 -37.11
CA GLN A 112 -42.11 -39.96 -37.82
C GLN A 112 -40.96 -39.60 -38.76
N ALA A 113 -39.80 -40.28 -38.65
CA ALA A 113 -38.65 -40.06 -39.51
C ALA A 113 -38.77 -40.87 -40.80
N GLN A 114 -38.14 -40.38 -41.88
CA GLN A 114 -38.10 -41.06 -43.19
C GLN A 114 -37.10 -42.23 -43.24
N ARG A 115 -36.14 -42.28 -42.30
CA ARG A 115 -35.17 -43.37 -42.18
C ARG A 115 -34.95 -43.66 -40.71
N ILE A 116 -34.97 -44.94 -40.35
CA ILE A 116 -34.83 -45.45 -38.99
C ILE A 116 -33.63 -46.39 -38.97
N ILE A 117 -32.63 -46.04 -38.17
CA ILE A 117 -31.42 -46.85 -37.96
C ILE A 117 -31.46 -47.36 -36.53
N GLU A 118 -31.41 -48.68 -36.34
CA GLU A 118 -31.40 -49.33 -35.03
C GLU A 118 -29.98 -49.80 -34.69
N ILE A 119 -29.51 -49.42 -33.51
CA ILE A 119 -28.16 -49.74 -33.01
C ILE A 119 -28.31 -50.54 -31.71
N SER A 120 -27.59 -51.66 -31.61
CA SER A 120 -27.49 -52.48 -30.40
C SER A 120 -26.05 -52.92 -30.19
N ASP A 121 -25.56 -52.87 -28.95
CA ASP A 121 -24.20 -53.29 -28.57
C ASP A 121 -23.07 -52.69 -29.43
N GLY A 122 -23.27 -51.48 -29.94
CA GLY A 122 -22.29 -50.76 -30.78
C GLY A 122 -22.33 -51.13 -32.27
N GLU A 123 -23.25 -52.00 -32.69
CA GLU A 123 -23.44 -52.40 -34.08
C GLU A 123 -24.79 -51.90 -34.63
N ILE A 124 -24.83 -51.56 -35.93
CA ILE A 124 -26.08 -51.24 -36.62
C ILE A 124 -26.75 -52.57 -36.97
N ILE A 125 -27.91 -52.81 -36.36
CA ILE A 125 -28.66 -54.07 -36.54
C ILE A 125 -29.80 -53.93 -37.55
N ALA A 126 -30.29 -52.72 -37.81
CA ALA A 126 -31.29 -52.45 -38.83
C ALA A 126 -31.15 -51.04 -39.43
N ASP A 127 -31.49 -50.91 -40.71
CA ASP A 127 -31.52 -49.63 -41.44
C ASP A 127 -32.70 -49.66 -42.41
N LEU A 128 -33.78 -48.98 -42.04
CA LEU A 128 -35.08 -49.05 -42.70
C LEU A 128 -35.46 -47.68 -43.24
N THR A 129 -35.93 -47.63 -44.48
CA THR A 129 -36.60 -46.44 -45.01
C THR A 129 -38.08 -46.54 -44.69
N ASN A 130 -38.63 -45.48 -44.11
CA ASN A 130 -40.02 -45.39 -43.68
C ASN A 130 -40.77 -44.44 -44.61
N GLU A 131 -41.92 -44.85 -45.12
CA GLU A 131 -42.81 -44.02 -45.95
C GLU A 131 -43.58 -43.02 -45.06
N ALA A 132 -42.85 -42.16 -44.34
CA ALA A 132 -43.46 -41.03 -43.64
C ALA A 132 -44.01 -40.04 -44.69
N ILE A 133 -45.28 -39.67 -44.56
CA ILE A 133 -46.07 -38.91 -45.55
C ILE A 133 -45.35 -37.60 -45.95
N ASP A 134 -44.96 -37.54 -47.22
CA ASP A 134 -44.31 -36.39 -47.86
C ASP A 134 -45.34 -35.28 -48.12
N THR A 135 -45.73 -34.56 -47.07
CA THR A 135 -46.70 -33.47 -47.17
C THR A 135 -46.00 -32.23 -47.71
N SER A 136 -45.90 -32.18 -49.03
CA SER A 136 -45.21 -31.14 -49.79
C SER A 136 -45.91 -29.77 -49.67
N ALA A 137 -45.35 -28.90 -48.84
CA ALA A 137 -45.26 -27.47 -49.10
C ALA A 137 -43.83 -27.05 -48.71
N ILE A 138 -42.97 -26.81 -49.71
CA ILE A 138 -41.58 -26.39 -49.48
C ILE A 138 -41.62 -25.07 -48.71
N GLN A 139 -41.23 -25.10 -47.44
CA GLN A 139 -41.09 -23.89 -46.65
C GLN A 139 -39.86 -23.11 -47.13
N ALA A 140 -39.95 -21.78 -47.14
CA ALA A 140 -38.83 -20.93 -47.50
C ALA A 140 -37.60 -21.25 -46.63
N ALA A 141 -36.46 -21.45 -47.31
CA ALA A 141 -35.18 -21.73 -46.68
C ALA A 141 -34.82 -20.63 -45.66
N LEU A 142 -34.15 -21.03 -44.59
CA LEU A 142 -33.59 -20.05 -43.66
C LEU A 142 -32.57 -19.16 -44.39
N PRO A 143 -32.54 -17.83 -44.14
CA PRO A 143 -31.55 -16.97 -44.75
C PRO A 143 -30.15 -17.45 -44.37
N ALA A 144 -29.27 -17.56 -45.36
CA ALA A 144 -27.88 -17.97 -45.15
C ALA A 144 -27.14 -16.96 -44.25
N PRO A 145 -26.23 -17.42 -43.37
CA PRO A 145 -25.39 -16.51 -42.60
C PRO A 145 -24.40 -15.78 -43.52
N VAL A 146 -24.29 -14.46 -43.37
CA VAL A 146 -23.49 -13.59 -44.25
C VAL A 146 -21.97 -13.70 -44.01
N ALA A 147 -21.54 -14.05 -42.78
CA ALA A 147 -20.13 -14.06 -42.40
C ALA A 147 -19.78 -15.23 -41.44
N THR A 148 -19.31 -16.35 -41.99
CA THR A 148 -18.90 -17.55 -41.22
C THR A 148 -17.39 -17.62 -40.92
N GLY A 149 -16.61 -16.65 -41.40
CA GLY A 149 -15.16 -16.58 -41.18
C GLY A 149 -14.76 -16.37 -39.71
N ARG A 150 -13.47 -16.47 -39.40
CA ARG A 150 -12.96 -16.20 -38.05
C ARG A 150 -12.90 -14.68 -37.77
N PRO A 151 -13.35 -14.21 -36.60
CA PRO A 151 -13.23 -12.80 -36.24
C PRO A 151 -11.76 -12.40 -36.04
N HIS A 152 -11.47 -11.11 -36.25
CA HIS A 152 -10.17 -10.53 -35.92
C HIS A 152 -9.88 -10.65 -34.41
N TRP A 153 -8.65 -10.98 -34.03
CA TRP A 153 -8.30 -11.32 -32.65
C TRP A 153 -8.64 -10.23 -31.61
N TRP A 154 -8.46 -8.94 -31.95
CA TRP A 154 -8.88 -7.82 -31.09
C TRP A 154 -10.39 -7.81 -30.78
N VAL A 155 -11.23 -8.19 -31.74
CA VAL A 155 -12.68 -8.26 -31.55
C VAL A 155 -12.99 -9.43 -30.60
N SER A 156 -12.32 -10.57 -30.77
CA SER A 156 -12.45 -11.73 -29.88
C SER A 156 -12.06 -11.41 -28.44
N VAL A 157 -10.96 -10.68 -28.22
CA VAL A 157 -10.55 -10.25 -26.87
C VAL A 157 -11.59 -9.34 -26.24
N ARG A 158 -12.12 -8.36 -26.99
CA ARG A 158 -13.15 -7.45 -26.47
C ARG A 158 -14.43 -8.19 -26.11
N GLU A 159 -14.87 -9.14 -26.92
CA GLU A 159 -16.05 -9.96 -26.62
C GLU A 159 -15.79 -10.90 -25.43
N ALA A 160 -14.59 -11.48 -25.32
CA ALA A 160 -14.20 -12.29 -24.17
C ALA A 160 -14.23 -11.49 -22.86
N ILE A 161 -13.72 -10.25 -22.85
CA ILE A 161 -13.78 -9.36 -21.67
C ILE A 161 -15.23 -9.07 -21.28
N LYS A 162 -16.09 -8.74 -22.26
CA LYS A 162 -17.53 -8.52 -21.99
C LYS A 162 -18.20 -9.76 -21.42
N MET A 163 -17.90 -10.94 -21.95
CA MET A 163 -18.42 -12.21 -21.43
C MET A 163 -17.91 -12.49 -20.02
N ALA A 164 -16.62 -12.26 -19.74
CA ALA A 164 -16.04 -12.40 -18.42
C ALA A 164 -16.72 -11.47 -17.41
N TRP A 165 -16.96 -10.21 -17.76
CA TRP A 165 -17.68 -9.26 -16.91
C TRP A 165 -19.10 -9.71 -16.58
N ARG A 166 -19.84 -10.20 -17.60
CA ARG A 166 -21.18 -10.75 -17.41
C ARG A 166 -21.17 -12.02 -16.56
N ALA A 167 -20.15 -12.87 -16.72
CA ALA A 167 -19.99 -14.08 -15.90
C ALA A 167 -19.70 -13.74 -14.42
N LEU A 168 -18.84 -12.75 -14.17
CA LEU A 168 -18.58 -12.22 -12.82
C LEU A 168 -19.84 -11.65 -12.18
N LEU A 169 -20.61 -10.85 -12.94
CA LEU A 169 -21.92 -10.32 -12.49
C LEU A 169 -22.96 -11.41 -12.25
N GLY A 170 -22.90 -12.52 -12.99
CA GLY A 170 -23.74 -13.70 -12.81
C GLY A 170 -23.41 -14.49 -11.54
N HIS A 171 -22.15 -14.46 -11.09
CA HIS A 171 -21.66 -15.18 -9.90
C HIS A 171 -21.09 -14.23 -8.83
N ARG A 172 -21.91 -13.27 -8.39
CA ARG A 172 -21.50 -12.17 -7.49
C ARG A 172 -20.75 -12.62 -6.24
N ILE A 173 -21.27 -13.63 -5.52
CA ILE A 173 -20.69 -14.10 -4.25
C ILE A 173 -19.31 -14.71 -4.49
N ARG A 174 -19.17 -15.58 -5.50
CA ARG A 174 -17.89 -16.21 -5.83
C ARG A 174 -16.87 -15.15 -6.24
N ALA A 175 -17.27 -14.23 -7.13
CA ALA A 175 -16.41 -13.15 -7.57
C ALA A 175 -15.95 -12.26 -6.40
N LEU A 176 -16.87 -11.91 -5.49
CA LEU A 176 -16.57 -11.09 -4.31
C LEU A 176 -15.57 -11.79 -3.38
N LEU A 177 -15.81 -13.07 -3.04
CA LEU A 177 -14.91 -13.83 -2.17
C LEU A 177 -13.50 -13.98 -2.77
N SER A 178 -13.41 -14.23 -4.08
CA SER A 178 -12.13 -14.31 -4.78
C SER A 178 -11.39 -12.96 -4.79
N MET A 179 -12.09 -11.86 -5.07
CA MET A 179 -11.49 -10.51 -5.06
C MET A 179 -11.03 -10.12 -3.65
N LEU A 180 -11.83 -10.43 -2.62
CA LEU A 180 -11.51 -10.10 -1.23
C LEU A 180 -10.19 -10.77 -0.79
N GLY A 181 -9.98 -12.03 -1.15
CA GLY A 181 -8.73 -12.72 -0.85
C GLY A 181 -7.51 -12.04 -1.46
N ILE A 182 -7.61 -11.60 -2.72
CA ILE A 182 -6.55 -10.87 -3.42
C ILE A 182 -6.31 -9.50 -2.77
N ILE A 183 -7.39 -8.78 -2.43
CA ILE A 183 -7.32 -7.45 -1.79
C ILE A 183 -6.63 -7.54 -0.43
N ILE A 184 -7.02 -8.50 0.41
CA ILE A 184 -6.40 -8.70 1.73
C ILE A 184 -4.93 -9.07 1.58
N GLY A 185 -4.61 -10.00 0.66
CA GLY A 185 -3.23 -10.42 0.40
C GLY A 185 -2.32 -9.26 0.00
N ILE A 186 -2.72 -8.47 -0.99
CA ILE A 186 -1.95 -7.32 -1.47
C ILE A 186 -1.86 -6.23 -0.38
N SER A 187 -2.98 -5.91 0.28
CA SER A 187 -3.02 -4.86 1.29
C SER A 187 -2.12 -5.19 2.49
N SER A 188 -2.09 -6.45 2.92
CA SER A 188 -1.25 -6.91 4.03
C SER A 188 0.25 -6.73 3.71
N VAL A 189 0.67 -7.17 2.52
CA VAL A 189 2.07 -7.04 2.08
C VAL A 189 2.48 -5.58 1.96
N VAL A 190 1.66 -4.76 1.31
CA VAL A 190 1.95 -3.33 1.14
C VAL A 190 1.97 -2.59 2.48
N SER A 191 1.04 -2.89 3.39
CA SER A 191 0.99 -2.24 4.71
C SER A 191 2.21 -2.59 5.55
N SER A 192 2.62 -3.87 5.57
CA SER A 192 3.82 -4.32 6.28
C SER A 192 5.08 -3.62 5.74
N MET A 193 5.21 -3.54 4.42
CA MET A 193 6.33 -2.87 3.77
C MET A 193 6.35 -1.36 4.06
N ALA A 194 5.19 -0.70 4.01
CA ALA A 194 5.09 0.74 4.31
C ALA A 194 5.43 1.07 5.77
N VAL A 195 4.97 0.25 6.72
CA VAL A 195 5.28 0.41 8.15
C VAL A 195 6.77 0.18 8.41
N GLY A 196 7.35 -0.86 7.81
CA GLY A 196 8.78 -1.17 7.97
C GLY A 196 9.68 -0.06 7.43
N GLU A 197 9.39 0.44 6.22
CA GLU A 197 10.20 1.51 5.61
C GLU A 197 10.01 2.85 6.33
N GLY A 198 8.78 3.16 6.78
CA GLY A 198 8.51 4.36 7.56
C GLY A 198 9.25 4.36 8.91
N ALA A 199 9.23 3.24 9.64
CA ALA A 199 9.96 3.10 10.89
C ALA A 199 11.47 3.22 10.69
N ARG A 200 12.01 2.60 9.64
CA ARG A 200 13.43 2.72 9.27
C ARG A 200 13.81 4.17 8.99
N GLN A 201 13.00 4.89 8.21
CA GLN A 201 13.28 6.27 7.86
C GLN A 201 13.26 7.20 9.08
N GLU A 202 12.33 6.99 10.00
CA GLU A 202 12.25 7.76 11.24
C GLU A 202 13.49 7.55 12.12
N ILE A 203 13.91 6.28 12.28
CA ILE A 203 15.14 5.94 13.02
C ILE A 203 16.36 6.61 12.39
N LEU A 204 16.49 6.56 11.05
CA LEU A 204 17.60 7.20 10.34
C LEU A 204 17.58 8.73 10.49
N ASN A 205 16.39 9.34 10.47
CA ASN A 205 16.23 10.78 10.67
C ASN A 205 16.63 11.17 12.10
N GLU A 206 16.20 10.43 13.12
CA GLU A 206 16.57 10.67 14.52
C GLU A 206 18.07 10.50 14.75
N ILE A 207 18.69 9.48 14.14
CA ILE A 207 20.15 9.27 14.17
C ILE A 207 20.89 10.41 13.48
N SER A 208 20.43 10.86 12.30
CA SER A 208 21.09 11.93 11.53
C SER A 208 21.13 13.27 12.28
N GLN A 209 20.16 13.51 13.17
CA GLN A 209 20.08 14.73 13.98
C GLN A 209 21.08 14.76 15.14
N LEU A 210 21.69 13.63 15.51
CA LEU A 210 22.75 13.60 16.53
C LEU A 210 24.10 14.17 16.05
N GLY A 211 24.18 14.56 14.77
CA GLY A 211 25.37 15.16 14.17
C GLY A 211 26.46 14.10 13.96
N THR A 212 26.72 13.75 12.70
CA THR A 212 27.59 12.64 12.28
C THR A 212 29.08 12.81 12.58
N SER A 213 29.48 13.81 13.37
CA SER A 213 30.89 14.14 13.61
C SER A 213 31.17 14.70 15.00
N ASN A 214 30.34 14.34 15.99
CA ASN A 214 30.56 14.75 17.38
C ASN A 214 31.22 13.62 18.19
N LEU A 215 32.24 13.98 18.96
CA LEU A 215 32.91 13.12 19.94
C LEU A 215 32.57 13.65 21.34
N ASP A 216 31.92 12.84 22.19
CA ASP A 216 31.66 13.20 23.59
C ASP A 216 32.68 12.50 24.49
N ILE A 217 33.54 13.28 25.13
CA ILE A 217 34.61 12.76 25.98
C ILE A 217 34.14 12.82 27.42
N ARG A 218 34.17 11.69 28.12
CA ARG A 218 33.71 11.58 29.51
C ARG A 218 34.75 10.91 30.39
N PRO A 219 34.83 11.25 31.69
CA PRO A 219 35.64 10.50 32.63
C PRO A 219 35.10 9.07 32.80
N GLY A 220 35.99 8.09 32.96
CA GLY A 220 35.63 6.67 33.17
C GLY A 220 36.12 5.72 32.08
N LEU A 221 35.57 4.50 32.07
CA LEU A 221 35.91 3.41 31.13
C LEU A 221 34.70 2.93 30.31
N GLY A 222 33.61 3.69 30.30
CA GLY A 222 32.33 3.32 29.66
C GLY A 222 31.13 3.42 30.61
N TRP A 223 29.92 3.27 30.05
CA TRP A 223 28.64 3.36 30.78
C TRP A 223 28.45 2.25 31.81
N ASP A 224 29.10 1.10 31.62
CA ASP A 224 29.01 -0.09 32.47
C ASP A 224 29.94 -0.04 33.70
N LYS A 225 30.93 0.86 33.69
CA LYS A 225 31.94 0.99 34.75
C LYS A 225 32.14 2.46 35.15
N PRO A 226 31.12 3.09 35.76
CA PRO A 226 31.29 4.42 36.34
C PRO A 226 32.42 4.38 37.36
N ARG A 227 33.35 5.34 37.25
CA ARG A 227 34.49 5.53 38.17
C ARG A 227 34.32 6.89 38.84
N PRO A 228 33.61 6.98 39.98
CA PRO A 228 33.42 8.23 40.71
C PRO A 228 34.77 8.88 41.10
N ASP A 229 35.78 8.05 41.33
CA ASP A 229 37.18 8.40 41.58
C ASP A 229 37.82 9.24 40.47
N PHE A 230 37.23 9.29 39.27
CA PHE A 230 37.70 10.05 38.11
C PHE A 230 36.77 11.18 37.69
N GLU A 231 35.76 11.54 38.49
CA GLU A 231 34.87 12.67 38.18
C GLU A 231 35.66 13.96 37.88
N ARG A 232 36.84 14.14 38.48
CA ARG A 232 37.73 15.30 38.27
C ARG A 232 38.81 15.11 37.21
N ALA A 233 38.72 14.09 36.37
CA ALA A 233 39.76 13.79 35.38
C ALA A 233 39.84 14.82 34.24
N LEU A 234 38.75 15.52 33.95
CA LEU A 234 38.70 16.55 32.90
C LEU A 234 39.00 17.93 33.50
N SER A 235 40.09 18.53 33.05
CA SER A 235 40.58 19.84 33.50
C SER A 235 40.45 20.91 32.42
N GLN A 236 40.59 22.18 32.81
CA GLN A 236 40.63 23.29 31.83
C GLN A 236 41.85 23.22 30.90
N ALA A 237 42.98 22.68 31.35
CA ALA A 237 44.16 22.50 30.52
C ALA A 237 43.89 21.53 29.36
N ASP A 238 43.02 20.54 29.59
CA ASP A 238 42.67 19.57 28.55
C ASP A 238 41.79 20.17 27.46
N ILE A 239 40.85 21.04 27.84
CA ILE A 239 40.05 21.84 26.90
C ILE A 239 40.97 22.66 25.99
N GLU A 240 41.98 23.31 26.58
CA GLU A 240 42.93 24.15 25.84
C GLU A 240 43.80 23.31 24.90
N LEU A 241 44.26 22.14 25.33
CA LEU A 241 45.03 21.21 24.49
C LEU A 241 44.21 20.68 23.31
N LEU A 242 42.94 20.31 23.54
CA LEU A 242 42.02 19.86 22.49
C LEU A 242 41.69 20.99 21.50
N SER A 243 41.56 22.23 21.98
CA SER A 243 41.25 23.39 21.13
C SER A 243 42.32 23.68 20.08
N GLN A 244 43.57 23.26 20.33
CA GLN A 244 44.69 23.47 19.44
C GLN A 244 44.84 22.36 18.37
N GLN A 245 44.03 21.30 18.44
CA GLN A 245 44.16 20.16 17.54
C GLN A 245 43.59 20.47 16.14
N PRO A 246 44.26 20.03 15.05
CA PRO A 246 43.87 20.40 13.69
C PRO A 246 42.54 19.77 13.24
N TYR A 247 42.13 18.67 13.86
CA TYR A 247 40.87 17.98 13.58
C TYR A 247 39.66 18.57 14.31
N VAL A 248 39.88 19.49 15.26
CA VAL A 248 38.79 20.13 16.02
C VAL A 248 38.25 21.33 15.23
N ASP A 249 36.95 21.32 14.97
CA ASP A 249 36.23 22.45 14.40
C ASP A 249 35.71 23.37 15.53
N SER A 250 34.99 22.78 16.48
CA SER A 250 34.46 23.47 17.66
C SER A 250 34.38 22.52 18.85
N LEU A 251 34.43 23.07 20.06
CA LEU A 251 34.39 22.28 21.30
C LEU A 251 33.60 22.99 22.40
N SER A 252 33.02 22.22 23.31
CA SER A 252 32.37 22.74 24.51
C SER A 252 32.57 21.80 25.69
N PRO A 253 33.08 22.30 26.83
CA PRO A 253 32.86 21.61 28.08
C PRO A 253 31.37 21.64 28.43
N VAL A 254 30.94 20.64 29.19
CA VAL A 254 29.58 20.53 29.70
C VAL A 254 29.66 20.27 31.20
N VAL A 255 29.00 21.13 31.95
CA VAL A 255 28.74 20.98 33.38
C VAL A 255 27.25 21.18 33.56
N SER A 256 26.55 20.28 34.26
CA SER A 256 25.12 20.43 34.49
C SER A 256 24.79 20.48 35.98
N LYS A 257 23.77 21.27 36.32
CA LYS A 257 23.19 21.34 37.66
C LYS A 257 21.69 21.52 37.53
N ILE A 258 20.93 20.76 38.31
CA ILE A 258 19.48 20.95 38.40
C ILE A 258 19.24 22.14 39.34
N VAL A 259 18.58 23.19 38.84
CA VAL A 259 18.31 24.43 39.59
C VAL A 259 16.86 24.85 39.43
N ALA A 260 16.37 25.66 40.37
CA ALA A 260 15.07 26.32 40.22
C ALA A 260 15.23 27.59 39.36
N ALA A 261 14.45 27.67 38.30
CA ALA A 261 14.25 28.88 37.52
C ALA A 261 13.05 29.65 38.05
N VAL A 262 13.25 30.92 38.41
CA VAL A 262 12.25 31.79 39.03
C VAL A 262 12.10 33.08 38.24
N ARG A 263 10.84 33.47 37.96
CA ARG A 263 10.49 34.79 37.44
C ARG A 263 9.08 35.15 37.90
N GLY A 264 8.95 36.25 38.65
CA GLY A 264 7.67 36.64 39.24
C GLY A 264 7.18 35.58 40.24
N ASP A 265 5.97 35.08 40.04
CA ASP A 265 5.31 34.02 40.80
C ASP A 265 5.56 32.61 40.24
N LYS A 266 6.30 32.50 39.13
CA LYS A 266 6.55 31.23 38.45
C LYS A 266 7.89 30.62 38.88
N GLN A 267 7.86 29.34 39.25
CA GLN A 267 9.05 28.56 39.61
C GLN A 267 9.03 27.19 38.92
N VAL A 268 10.11 26.83 38.23
CA VAL A 268 10.23 25.55 37.48
C VAL A 268 11.61 24.96 37.69
N MET A 269 11.71 23.64 37.89
CA MET A 269 12.99 22.95 37.94
C MET A 269 13.56 22.76 36.53
N VAL A 270 14.81 23.16 36.33
CA VAL A 270 15.48 23.12 35.03
C VAL A 270 16.85 22.47 35.15
N SER A 271 17.27 21.79 34.09
CA SER A 271 18.66 21.37 33.91
C SER A 271 19.44 22.56 33.34
N LEU A 272 20.24 23.20 34.18
CA LEU A 272 21.12 24.30 33.78
C LEU A 272 22.47 23.72 33.36
N SER A 273 22.82 23.90 32.10
CA SER A 273 24.11 23.46 31.54
C SER A 273 25.04 24.64 31.27
N GLY A 274 26.24 24.55 31.80
CA GLY A 274 27.37 25.43 31.51
C GLY A 274 28.05 24.97 30.23
N VAL A 275 28.07 25.82 29.20
CA VAL A 275 28.56 25.48 27.86
C VAL A 275 29.42 26.59 27.25
N SER A 276 30.17 26.28 26.18
CA SER A 276 30.92 27.28 25.40
C SER A 276 30.05 27.92 24.30
N HIS A 277 30.61 28.89 23.58
CA HIS A 277 29.98 29.48 22.40
C HIS A 277 29.74 28.47 21.26
N GLY A 278 30.62 27.48 21.10
CA GLY A 278 30.53 26.48 20.05
C GLY A 278 29.45 25.41 20.30
N PHE A 279 28.95 25.28 21.53
CA PHE A 279 28.05 24.20 21.92
C PHE A 279 26.82 24.04 21.03
N PHE A 280 26.15 25.14 20.69
CA PHE A 280 24.92 25.11 19.90
C PHE A 280 25.18 24.63 18.48
N GLN A 281 26.34 24.97 17.91
CA GLN A 281 26.78 24.49 16.60
C GLN A 281 27.19 23.01 16.64
N VAL A 282 27.84 22.58 17.73
CA VAL A 282 28.21 21.17 17.96
C VAL A 282 26.96 20.30 18.08
N LYS A 283 25.99 20.72 18.90
CA LYS A 283 24.74 19.98 19.16
C LYS A 283 23.62 20.22 18.12
N GLY A 284 23.88 21.00 17.06
CA GLY A 284 22.89 21.29 16.01
C GLY A 284 21.64 22.02 16.52
N LEU A 285 21.76 22.83 17.57
CA LEU A 285 20.66 23.60 18.14
C LEU A 285 20.39 24.84 17.30
N ASN A 286 19.11 25.11 17.02
CA ASN A 286 18.69 26.25 16.24
C ASN A 286 18.08 27.34 17.14
N PHE A 287 18.42 28.59 16.90
CA PHE A 287 17.84 29.71 17.64
C PHE A 287 16.48 30.09 17.07
N SER A 288 15.47 30.10 17.93
CA SER A 288 14.14 30.62 17.60
C SER A 288 14.08 32.14 17.75
N VAL A 289 14.80 32.66 18.75
CA VAL A 289 14.89 34.08 19.09
C VAL A 289 16.31 34.35 19.61
N GLY A 290 16.90 35.48 19.23
CA GLY A 290 18.25 35.88 19.66
C GLY A 290 19.38 35.07 19.03
N ASP A 291 20.55 35.17 19.64
CA ASP A 291 21.79 34.56 19.15
C ASP A 291 22.45 33.68 20.24
N GLY A 292 23.44 32.88 19.83
CA GLY A 292 24.26 32.07 20.73
C GLY A 292 25.21 32.89 21.61
N PHE A 293 25.96 32.22 22.49
CA PHE A 293 27.03 32.89 23.21
C PHE A 293 28.12 33.35 22.24
N THR A 294 28.73 34.50 22.53
CA THR A 294 29.95 34.95 21.85
C THR A 294 31.17 34.55 22.70
N GLN A 295 32.37 34.61 22.12
CA GLN A 295 33.60 34.40 22.89
C GLN A 295 33.70 35.39 24.06
N SER A 296 33.25 36.63 23.89
CA SER A 296 33.21 37.65 24.96
C SER A 296 32.33 37.22 26.13
N HIS A 297 31.13 36.69 25.88
CA HIS A 297 30.23 36.23 26.95
C HIS A 297 30.90 35.16 27.83
N VAL A 298 31.69 34.26 27.22
CA VAL A 298 32.41 33.20 27.92
C VAL A 298 33.63 33.76 28.67
N THR A 299 34.48 34.55 28.01
CA THR A 299 35.71 35.06 28.63
C THR A 299 35.44 36.08 29.74
N ALA A 300 34.47 36.97 29.55
CA ALA A 300 34.07 37.99 30.53
C ALA A 300 33.15 37.45 31.64
N ARG A 301 32.79 36.16 31.62
CA ARG A 301 31.92 35.50 32.61
C ARG A 301 30.58 36.22 32.78
N GLU A 302 30.00 36.63 31.65
CA GLU A 302 28.77 37.40 31.67
C GLU A 302 27.61 36.59 32.28
N PRO A 303 26.73 37.21 33.08
CA PRO A 303 25.55 36.56 33.65
C PRO A 303 24.42 36.50 32.61
N VAL A 304 24.62 35.72 31.55
CA VAL A 304 23.67 35.53 30.44
C VAL A 304 23.17 34.09 30.35
N VAL A 305 21.95 33.91 29.87
CA VAL A 305 21.29 32.61 29.73
C VAL A 305 20.56 32.49 28.39
N ILE A 306 20.52 31.27 27.86
CA ILE A 306 19.72 30.86 26.70
C ILE A 306 18.73 29.81 27.18
N LEU A 307 17.45 29.98 26.82
CA LEU A 307 16.37 29.12 27.31
C LEU A 307 15.93 28.13 26.24
N GLN A 308 15.40 26.98 26.67
CA GLN A 308 14.62 26.12 25.79
C GLN A 308 13.23 26.73 25.52
N PRO A 309 12.60 26.53 24.34
CA PRO A 309 11.28 27.10 24.02
C PRO A 309 10.22 26.84 25.08
N GLU A 310 10.07 25.61 25.55
CA GLU A 310 9.04 25.26 26.53
C GLU A 310 9.28 25.94 27.90
N LEU A 311 10.56 26.18 28.26
CA LEU A 311 10.92 26.95 29.45
C LEU A 311 10.59 28.43 29.29
N SER A 312 10.88 28.98 28.11
CA SER A 312 10.50 30.35 27.76
C SER A 312 8.98 30.53 27.83
N ASP A 313 8.22 29.64 27.21
CA ASP A 313 6.76 29.69 27.22
C ASP A 313 6.17 29.55 28.63
N THR A 314 6.86 28.81 29.51
CA THR A 314 6.44 28.69 30.90
C THR A 314 6.73 29.97 31.68
N LEU A 315 7.93 30.55 31.58
CA LEU A 315 8.36 31.71 32.38
C LEU A 315 7.83 33.06 31.87
N PHE A 316 7.50 33.16 30.57
CA PHE A 316 7.05 34.39 29.93
C PHE A 316 5.55 34.31 29.61
N ALA A 317 4.88 35.46 29.43
CA ALA A 317 3.51 35.46 28.94
C ALA A 317 3.48 35.16 27.43
N ALA A 318 2.39 34.59 26.92
CA ALA A 318 2.26 34.31 25.49
C ALA A 318 2.48 35.57 24.65
N GLY A 319 3.48 35.55 23.75
CA GLY A 319 3.85 36.68 22.90
C GLY A 319 4.78 37.73 23.54
N GLN A 320 5.18 37.57 24.80
CA GLN A 320 6.19 38.43 25.41
C GLN A 320 7.58 38.07 24.87
N ASN A 321 8.35 39.06 24.41
CA ASN A 321 9.73 38.84 23.96
C ASN A 321 10.64 38.55 25.18
N PRO A 322 11.30 37.38 25.24
CA PRO A 322 12.17 37.04 26.36
C PRO A 322 13.54 37.73 26.29
N LEU A 323 13.95 38.32 25.16
CA LEU A 323 15.28 38.92 25.02
C LEU A 323 15.48 40.13 25.93
N GLY A 324 16.63 40.16 26.61
CA GLY A 324 17.04 41.24 27.51
C GLY A 324 16.42 41.19 28.90
N GLU A 325 15.40 40.35 29.10
CA GLU A 325 14.74 40.16 30.37
C GLU A 325 15.60 39.36 31.36
N ILE A 326 15.31 39.51 32.64
CA ILE A 326 16.06 38.84 33.72
C ILE A 326 15.24 37.65 34.23
N VAL A 327 15.90 36.50 34.34
CA VAL A 327 15.41 35.28 35.00
C VAL A 327 16.36 34.96 36.14
N GLN A 328 15.84 34.50 37.28
CA GLN A 328 16.68 34.04 38.38
C GLN A 328 16.88 32.53 38.27
N LEU A 329 18.13 32.07 38.23
CA LEU A 329 18.48 30.66 38.34
C LEU A 329 19.31 30.46 39.61
N ASP A 330 18.86 29.59 40.52
CA ASP A 330 19.50 29.38 41.83
C ASP A 330 19.68 30.69 42.64
N GLY A 331 18.72 31.61 42.50
CA GLY A 331 18.74 32.95 43.11
C GLY A 331 19.62 33.99 42.40
N ILE A 332 20.30 33.62 41.31
CA ILE A 332 21.21 34.51 40.58
C ILE A 332 20.51 35.12 39.37
N PRO A 333 20.48 36.46 39.24
CA PRO A 333 19.85 37.12 38.10
C PRO A 333 20.70 36.95 36.84
N LEU A 334 20.12 36.36 35.80
CA LEU A 334 20.73 36.14 34.50
C LEU A 334 19.88 36.81 33.41
N ARG A 335 20.54 37.48 32.47
CA ARG A 335 19.89 38.12 31.33
C ARG A 335 19.67 37.10 30.20
N VAL A 336 18.45 36.98 29.72
CA VAL A 336 18.12 36.12 28.59
C VAL A 336 18.62 36.76 27.29
N ILE A 337 19.43 36.03 26.53
CA ILE A 337 19.98 36.51 25.25
C ILE A 337 19.51 35.69 24.04
N GLY A 338 18.83 34.57 24.27
CA GLY A 338 18.31 33.73 23.20
C GLY A 338 17.42 32.60 23.69
N VAL A 339 16.73 31.99 22.73
CA VAL A 339 15.92 30.78 22.92
C VAL A 339 16.30 29.75 21.85
N ALA A 340 16.85 28.62 22.27
CA ALA A 340 17.39 27.60 21.38
C ALA A 340 16.59 26.29 21.45
N LYS A 341 16.18 25.76 20.28
CA LYS A 341 15.46 24.49 20.15
C LYS A 341 16.39 23.36 19.76
N ARG A 342 16.12 22.17 20.30
CA ARG A 342 16.73 20.92 19.85
C ARG A 342 16.08 20.44 18.56
N GLY A 343 16.85 19.85 17.65
CA GLY A 343 16.30 19.07 16.54
C GLY A 343 15.69 17.77 17.08
N GLY A 344 14.44 17.48 16.70
CA GLY A 344 13.71 16.28 17.13
C GLY A 344 12.63 16.55 18.17
N SER A 345 11.70 15.61 18.32
CA SER A 345 10.63 15.69 19.33
C SER A 345 11.19 15.29 20.70
N SER A 346 11.31 16.24 21.62
CA SER A 346 11.77 15.95 22.97
C SER A 346 10.62 15.39 23.80
N PHE A 347 10.46 14.07 23.83
CA PHE A 347 9.43 13.41 24.63
C PHE A 347 9.96 13.05 26.03
N GLY A 348 9.58 13.85 27.03
CA GLY A 348 9.94 13.62 28.43
C GLY A 348 11.36 14.09 28.81
N GLY A 349 11.49 14.75 29.96
CA GLY A 349 12.76 15.29 30.49
C GLY A 349 12.55 16.59 31.27
N LEU A 350 13.55 16.98 32.08
CA LEU A 350 13.60 18.32 32.66
C LEU A 350 13.85 19.36 31.56
N LEU A 351 13.22 20.52 31.67
CA LEU A 351 13.46 21.64 30.77
C LEU A 351 14.93 22.11 30.87
N ALA A 352 15.53 22.47 29.75
CA ALA A 352 16.92 22.89 29.69
C ALA A 352 17.09 24.42 29.68
N ALA A 353 18.16 24.88 30.30
CA ALA A 353 18.70 26.23 30.15
C ALA A 353 20.22 26.14 29.99
N TRP A 354 20.80 27.06 29.23
CA TRP A 354 22.23 27.10 28.98
C TRP A 354 22.80 28.43 29.44
N MET A 355 23.99 28.41 30.05
CA MET A 355 24.76 29.61 30.37
C MET A 355 26.24 29.37 30.07
N PRO A 356 27.10 30.41 29.99
CA PRO A 356 28.53 30.22 29.81
C PRO A 356 29.10 29.36 30.95
N TYR A 357 29.87 28.31 30.62
CA TYR A 357 30.42 27.40 31.63
C TYR A 357 31.26 28.14 32.68
N THR A 358 32.04 29.14 32.25
CA THR A 358 32.83 30.00 33.14
C THR A 358 31.98 30.75 34.16
N SER A 359 30.80 31.23 33.74
CA SER A 359 29.84 31.94 34.57
C SER A 359 29.10 30.98 35.52
N LEU A 360 28.78 29.76 35.06
CA LEU A 360 28.17 28.72 35.90
C LEU A 360 29.11 28.31 37.04
N THR A 361 30.36 28.00 36.71
CA THR A 361 31.38 27.57 37.68
C THR A 361 31.63 28.64 38.74
N GLU A 362 31.73 29.92 38.35
CA GLU A 362 31.99 31.02 39.29
C GLU A 362 30.80 31.34 40.20
N ARG A 363 29.57 31.30 39.66
CA ARG A 363 28.40 31.87 40.35
C ARG A 363 27.55 30.84 41.06
N ILE A 364 27.33 29.68 40.45
CA ILE A 364 26.30 28.71 40.87
C ILE A 364 26.91 27.39 41.34
N SER A 365 27.95 26.94 40.66
CA SER A 365 28.46 25.56 40.77
C SER A 365 29.63 25.43 41.75
N GLY A 366 30.50 26.44 41.85
CA GLY A 366 31.78 26.29 42.55
C GLY A 366 32.67 25.27 41.85
N ASP A 367 33.39 24.45 42.62
CA ASP A 367 34.35 23.43 42.17
C ASP A 367 33.69 22.12 41.70
N ILE A 368 32.63 22.21 40.90
CA ILE A 368 31.98 21.04 40.29
C ILE A 368 32.82 20.58 39.08
N PRO A 369 33.18 19.27 39.01
CA PRO A 369 33.95 18.73 37.90
C PRO A 369 33.22 18.83 36.55
N GLN A 370 33.99 18.81 35.47
CA GLN A 370 33.43 18.74 34.11
C GLN A 370 32.86 17.34 33.85
N GLU A 371 31.59 17.28 33.42
CA GLU A 371 30.93 16.01 33.13
C GLU A 371 31.38 15.43 31.80
N SER A 372 31.53 16.29 30.79
CA SER A 372 32.02 15.91 29.48
C SER A 372 32.63 17.07 28.72
N ILE A 373 33.39 16.76 27.68
CA ILE A 373 33.81 17.69 26.63
C ILE A 373 33.24 17.17 25.32
N THR A 374 32.29 17.90 24.74
CA THR A 374 31.80 17.58 23.40
C THR A 374 32.63 18.32 22.36
N VAL A 375 33.17 17.58 21.40
CA VAL A 375 34.01 18.07 20.31
C VAL A 375 33.33 17.79 18.97
N ARG A 376 33.22 18.80 18.12
CA ARG A 376 32.86 18.61 16.71
C ARG A 376 34.13 18.48 15.88
N VAL A 377 34.22 17.37 15.17
CA VAL A 377 35.34 17.05 14.28
C VAL A 377 35.13 17.75 12.93
N ARG A 378 36.19 18.35 12.40
CA ARG A 378 36.19 19.00 11.08
C ARG A 378 35.94 17.98 9.97
N GLU A 379 35.24 18.40 8.92
CA GLU A 379 35.01 17.56 7.74
C GLU A 379 36.34 17.09 7.11
N GLY A 380 36.38 15.85 6.66
CA GLY A 380 37.57 15.22 6.07
C GLY A 380 38.43 14.40 7.04
N TYR A 381 38.18 14.47 8.35
CA TYR A 381 38.83 13.61 9.34
C TYR A 381 37.96 12.38 9.69
N ASN A 382 38.60 11.21 9.81
CA ASN A 382 37.92 9.98 10.22
C ASN A 382 37.78 9.94 11.76
N LEU A 383 36.54 9.80 12.27
CA LEU A 383 36.28 9.82 13.72
C LEU A 383 37.06 8.76 14.50
N ASN A 384 37.26 7.56 13.95
CA ASN A 384 37.97 6.49 14.66
C ASN A 384 39.45 6.82 14.83
N ASN A 385 40.05 7.51 13.86
CA ASN A 385 41.43 7.97 14.00
C ASN A 385 41.52 9.13 14.99
N VAL A 386 40.58 10.08 14.92
CA VAL A 386 40.51 11.20 15.86
C VAL A 386 40.32 10.71 17.30
N GLN A 387 39.47 9.70 17.53
CA GLN A 387 39.29 9.12 18.86
C GLN A 387 40.60 8.51 19.38
N ARG A 388 41.32 7.71 18.58
CA ARG A 388 42.62 7.16 18.99
C ARG A 388 43.64 8.27 19.28
N ASP A 389 43.65 9.33 18.48
CA ASP A 389 44.54 10.47 18.69
C ASP A 389 44.22 11.16 20.03
N VAL A 390 42.95 11.42 20.31
CA VAL A 390 42.46 11.99 21.58
C VAL A 390 42.84 11.09 22.77
N GLU A 391 42.64 9.78 22.67
CA GLU A 391 43.03 8.80 23.70
C GLU A 391 44.55 8.74 23.90
N SER A 392 45.34 8.89 22.82
CA SER A 392 46.80 8.88 22.91
C SER A 392 47.39 10.16 23.53
N CYS A 393 46.71 11.30 23.38
CA CYS A 393 47.09 12.56 24.02
C CYS A 393 46.94 12.48 25.54
N TRP A 394 45.95 11.74 26.05
CA TRP A 394 45.77 11.49 27.48
C TRP A 394 46.46 10.19 27.91
N LYS A 395 47.73 10.29 28.30
CA LYS A 395 48.60 9.17 28.74
C LYS A 395 48.16 8.43 30.04
N VAL A 396 46.92 8.55 30.51
CA VAL A 396 46.43 7.89 31.74
C VAL A 396 45.12 7.15 31.45
N PRO A 397 44.95 5.88 31.86
CA PRO A 397 43.77 5.05 31.54
C PRO A 397 42.55 5.45 32.37
N THR A 398 42.08 6.68 32.17
CA THR A 398 41.18 7.39 33.09
C THR A 398 40.03 8.11 32.36
N VAL A 399 40.18 8.35 31.06
CA VAL A 399 39.20 9.07 30.24
C VAL A 399 38.76 8.15 29.10
N SER A 400 37.47 7.93 28.96
CA SER A 400 36.89 7.20 27.83
C SER A 400 36.23 8.19 26.88
N ALA A 401 36.72 8.25 25.64
CA ALA A 401 35.97 8.91 24.58
C ALA A 401 34.76 8.02 24.23
N ILE A 402 33.55 8.55 24.39
CA ILE A 402 32.32 7.79 24.14
C ILE A 402 31.77 8.19 22.77
N PHE A 403 31.66 7.19 21.92
CA PHE A 403 31.08 7.32 20.59
C PHE A 403 29.58 7.57 20.64
N HIS A 404 29.12 8.39 19.71
CA HIS A 404 27.82 8.20 19.07
C HIS A 404 28.08 7.94 17.58
N SER A 405 28.65 6.78 17.28
CA SER A 405 28.73 6.26 15.91
C SER A 405 28.42 4.79 15.96
N GLU A 406 27.33 4.37 15.34
CA GLU A 406 27.26 3.00 14.86
C GLU A 406 26.77 2.99 13.41
N GLN A 407 27.31 1.99 12.71
CA GLN A 407 27.18 1.68 11.29
C GLN A 407 25.73 1.59 10.81
#